data_AF-A0A1D2AC43-F1
#
_entry.id   AF-A0A1D2AC43-F1
#
_cell.length_a   1.000
_cell.length_b   1.000
_cell.length_c   1.000
_cell.angle_alpha   90.00
_cell.angle_beta   90.00
_cell.angle_gamma   90.00
#
_symmetry.space_group_name_H-M   'P 1'
#
loop_
_entity.id
_entity.type
_entity.pdbx_description
1 polymer ?
#
loop_
_entity_poly.entity_id
_entity_poly.type
_entity_poly.pdbx_seq_one_letter_code
_entity_poly.pdbx_strand_id
1 'polypeptide(L)'
;GLGSRRDVTATHVPGTTLGALAVPGLLPAGCKLVDTPGMDQVHSLAKYLPANELKMLQPRRALKGRTFRISPGKSVLLGGLARIDVVSQERGATLYLTPWISDEVACYMGKTEGVAERRQKHLGKRLSPPTAKSGPTFPELVPTTLHLQGSEWIRSTRDVAIAGLGWVGVGVSGAAELTVWTPPGVKVSVREPLARSLAKDMERPGLGAALGEAMVEEKRVPRRTPAEKGPRKGQTMPAAKEQGGAV
;
A
#
# COMPACT_ATOMS: atom_id res chain seq x y z
N GLY A 1 -26.55 5.76 -44.77
CA GLY A 1 -25.17 5.28 -44.56
C GLY A 1 -24.84 5.37 -43.10
N LEU A 2 -24.78 4.23 -42.40
CA LEU A 2 -24.47 4.16 -40.97
C LEU A 2 -22.95 4.27 -40.80
N GLY A 3 -22.47 5.48 -40.52
CA GLY A 3 -21.07 5.74 -40.21
C GLY A 3 -20.70 5.10 -38.87
N SER A 4 -19.61 4.34 -38.88
CA SER A 4 -19.13 3.53 -37.75
C SER A 4 -19.13 4.30 -36.42
N ARG A 5 -19.92 3.82 -35.46
CA ARG A 5 -19.80 4.20 -34.05
C ARG A 5 -18.41 3.74 -33.59
N ARG A 6 -17.45 4.66 -33.47
CA ARG A 6 -16.18 4.35 -32.79
C ARG A 6 -16.54 4.19 -31.31
N ASP A 7 -16.49 2.96 -30.82
CA ASP A 7 -16.73 2.67 -29.42
C ASP A 7 -15.66 3.38 -28.58
N VAL A 8 -16.11 4.30 -27.73
CA VAL A 8 -15.26 5.05 -26.82
C VAL A 8 -14.79 4.09 -25.73
N THR A 9 -13.50 3.78 -25.69
CA THR A 9 -12.91 2.90 -24.68
C THR A 9 -12.33 3.72 -23.52
N ALA A 10 -12.81 3.48 -22.30
CA ALA A 10 -12.24 4.08 -21.09
C ALA A 10 -11.07 3.24 -20.56
N THR A 11 -9.96 3.88 -20.24
CA THR A 11 -8.77 3.24 -19.65
C THR A 11 -8.30 4.02 -18.42
N HIS A 12 -7.64 3.31 -17.50
CA HIS A 12 -7.19 3.88 -16.22
C HIS A 12 -5.74 4.38 -16.25
N VAL A 13 -5.08 4.26 -17.40
CA VAL A 13 -3.69 4.71 -17.60
C VAL A 13 -3.73 6.18 -18.04
N PRO A 14 -2.99 7.09 -17.39
CA PRO A 14 -2.88 8.47 -17.88
C PRO A 14 -2.29 8.52 -19.30
N GLY A 15 -2.76 9.44 -20.15
CA GLY A 15 -2.19 9.67 -21.48
C GLY A 15 -2.68 8.74 -22.60
N THR A 16 -3.84 8.10 -22.45
CA THR A 16 -4.30 7.04 -23.37
C THR A 16 -5.00 7.52 -24.64
N THR A 17 -5.39 8.80 -24.71
CA THR A 17 -5.92 9.41 -25.94
C THR A 17 -4.74 9.86 -26.81
N LEU A 18 -4.54 9.22 -27.97
CA LEU A 18 -3.42 9.50 -28.88
C LEU A 18 -3.60 10.79 -29.71
N GLY A 19 -4.81 11.33 -29.80
CA GLY A 19 -5.12 12.55 -30.55
C GLY A 19 -6.50 13.11 -30.20
N ALA A 20 -6.78 14.36 -30.56
CA ALA A 20 -8.05 15.00 -30.26
C ALA A 20 -9.23 14.27 -30.94
N LEU A 21 -10.23 13.84 -30.17
CA LEU A 21 -11.41 13.11 -30.64
C LEU A 21 -12.67 13.97 -30.43
N ALA A 22 -13.32 14.36 -31.52
CA ALA A 22 -14.61 15.04 -31.43
C ALA A 22 -15.73 14.05 -31.08
N VAL A 23 -16.58 14.42 -30.13
CA VAL A 23 -17.77 13.63 -29.72
C VAL A 23 -19.03 14.35 -30.22
N PRO A 24 -19.53 14.02 -31.44
CA PRO A 24 -20.68 14.70 -32.02
C PRO A 24 -21.97 14.32 -31.29
N GLY A 25 -22.93 15.26 -31.25
CA GLY A 25 -24.31 15.00 -30.79
C GLY A 25 -24.51 14.86 -29.28
N LEU A 26 -23.46 15.01 -28.47
CA LEU A 26 -23.60 15.01 -26.99
C LEU A 26 -24.00 16.39 -26.44
N LEU A 27 -23.64 17.47 -27.14
CA LEU A 27 -23.94 18.86 -26.75
C LEU A 27 -24.93 19.50 -27.73
N PRO A 28 -25.65 20.57 -27.30
CA PRO A 28 -26.57 21.31 -28.16
C PRO A 28 -25.92 21.88 -29.42
N ALA A 29 -26.76 22.26 -30.39
CA ALA A 29 -26.33 22.87 -31.64
C ALA A 29 -25.45 24.11 -31.38
N GLY A 30 -24.30 24.18 -32.07
CA GLY A 30 -23.30 25.23 -31.88
C GLY A 30 -22.16 24.89 -30.92
N CYS A 31 -22.28 23.82 -30.12
CA CYS A 31 -21.24 23.38 -29.19
C CYS A 31 -20.47 22.16 -29.71
N LYS A 32 -19.17 22.07 -29.38
CA LYS A 32 -18.30 20.93 -29.72
C LYS A 32 -17.68 20.39 -28.43
N LEU A 33 -17.78 19.08 -28.23
CA LEU A 33 -17.00 18.37 -27.22
C LEU A 33 -15.83 17.67 -27.90
N VAL A 34 -14.62 17.90 -27.40
CA VAL A 34 -13.39 17.29 -27.91
C VAL A 34 -12.66 16.66 -26.74
N ASP A 35 -12.45 15.34 -26.80
CA ASP A 35 -11.54 14.63 -25.91
C ASP A 35 -10.10 14.86 -26.37
N THR A 36 -9.25 15.34 -25.48
CA THR A 36 -7.86 15.69 -25.79
C THR A 36 -6.92 14.63 -25.23
N PRO A 37 -5.74 14.42 -25.84
CA PRO A 37 -4.68 13.63 -25.22
C PRO A 37 -4.47 13.99 -23.75
N GLY A 38 -4.47 12.98 -22.89
CA GLY A 38 -4.22 13.18 -21.46
C GLY A 38 -2.80 13.67 -21.24
N MET A 39 -2.62 14.65 -20.34
CA MET A 39 -1.29 15.13 -19.98
C MET A 39 -0.58 14.14 -19.06
N ASP A 40 0.70 13.89 -19.35
CA ASP A 40 1.57 13.09 -18.50
C ASP A 40 1.76 13.73 -17.13
N GLN A 41 1.51 12.94 -16.08
CA GLN A 41 1.68 13.38 -14.70
C GLN A 41 3.12 13.14 -14.25
N VAL A 42 4.06 13.96 -14.73
CA VAL A 42 5.52 13.78 -14.58
C VAL A 42 5.97 13.68 -13.10
N HIS A 43 5.24 14.31 -12.19
CA HIS A 43 5.55 14.32 -10.75
C HIS A 43 4.79 13.27 -9.93
N SER A 44 4.03 12.40 -10.58
CA SER A 44 3.23 11.37 -9.90
C SER A 44 4.06 10.13 -9.62
N LEU A 45 3.90 9.58 -8.41
CA LEU A 45 4.49 8.30 -8.02
C LEU A 45 3.99 7.14 -8.91
N ALA A 46 2.77 7.28 -9.46
CA ALA A 46 2.18 6.33 -10.39
C ALA A 46 3.11 5.94 -11.56
N LYS A 47 3.96 6.87 -12.04
CA LYS A 47 4.86 6.59 -13.17
C LYS A 47 5.89 5.49 -12.90
N TYR A 48 6.16 5.20 -11.63
CA TYR A 48 7.12 4.18 -11.21
C TYR A 48 6.52 2.78 -11.10
N LEU A 49 5.23 2.63 -11.39
CA LEU A 49 4.51 1.37 -11.19
C LEU A 49 3.90 0.86 -12.49
N PRO A 50 3.93 -0.46 -12.72
CA PRO A 50 3.23 -1.05 -13.84
C PRO A 50 1.71 -0.94 -13.66
N ALA A 51 0.97 -1.01 -14.77
CA ALA A 51 -0.48 -0.76 -14.79
C ALA A 51 -1.30 -1.67 -13.85
N ASN A 52 -0.86 -2.90 -13.62
CA ASN A 52 -1.51 -3.82 -12.68
C ASN A 52 -1.37 -3.36 -11.22
N GLU A 53 -0.26 -2.72 -10.87
CA GLU A 53 0.00 -2.21 -9.51
C GLU A 53 -0.62 -0.83 -9.30
N LEU A 54 -0.77 -0.02 -10.35
CA LEU A 54 -1.52 1.24 -10.28
C LEU A 54 -2.94 1.07 -9.73
N LYS A 55 -3.59 -0.05 -10.05
CA LYS A 55 -4.91 -0.39 -9.52
C LYS A 55 -4.94 -0.55 -8.00
N MET A 56 -3.79 -0.81 -7.37
CA MET A 56 -3.67 -0.91 -5.92
C MET A 56 -3.65 0.48 -5.25
N LEU A 57 -3.20 1.52 -5.95
CA LEU A 57 -3.21 2.90 -5.43
C LEU A 57 -4.56 3.57 -5.60
N GLN A 58 -5.35 3.11 -6.59
CA GLN A 58 -6.66 3.66 -6.88
C GLN A 58 -7.66 3.26 -5.77
N PRO A 59 -8.29 4.24 -5.09
CA PRO A 59 -9.31 3.93 -4.10
C PRO A 59 -10.52 3.27 -4.79
N ARG A 60 -10.77 2.00 -4.47
CA ARG A 60 -11.99 1.28 -4.92
C ARG A 60 -13.19 1.49 -4.02
N ARG A 61 -12.94 2.04 -2.84
CA ARG A 61 -13.92 2.36 -1.79
C ARG A 61 -13.53 3.66 -1.12
N ALA A 62 -14.45 4.22 -0.34
CA ALA A 62 -14.19 5.40 0.47
C ALA A 62 -12.92 5.19 1.31
N LEU A 63 -12.00 6.15 1.24
CA LEU A 63 -10.74 6.09 1.97
C LEU A 63 -11.00 6.04 3.47
N LYS A 64 -10.28 5.16 4.16
CA LYS A 64 -10.27 5.07 5.61
C LYS A 64 -8.92 5.59 6.10
N GLY A 65 -8.94 6.67 6.89
CA GLY A 65 -7.75 7.15 7.57
C GLY A 65 -7.21 6.07 8.51
N ARG A 66 -5.89 5.90 8.52
CA ARG A 66 -5.18 4.95 9.41
C ARG A 66 -4.29 5.73 10.36
N THR A 67 -4.74 6.02 11.58
CA THR A 67 -4.00 6.95 12.44
C THR A 67 -2.94 6.26 13.29
N PHE A 68 -1.72 6.77 13.25
CA PHE A 68 -0.58 6.38 14.06
C PHE A 68 -0.28 7.47 15.08
N ARG A 69 -0.21 7.12 16.37
CA ARG A 69 0.47 7.97 17.37
C ARG A 69 1.96 7.77 17.24
N ILE A 70 2.70 8.82 16.92
CA ILE A 70 4.12 8.70 16.62
C ILE A 70 4.93 9.79 17.34
N SER A 71 6.20 9.49 17.57
CA SER A 71 7.15 10.33 18.30
C SER A 71 8.43 10.48 17.48
N PRO A 72 9.27 11.49 17.76
CA PRO A 72 10.59 11.61 17.13
C PRO A 72 11.40 10.31 17.16
N GLY A 73 12.19 10.09 16.10
CA GLY A 73 12.97 8.87 15.94
C GLY A 73 12.18 7.67 15.42
N LYS A 74 10.91 7.84 15.04
CA LYS A 74 10.08 6.81 14.40
C LYS A 74 9.67 7.20 12.98
N SER A 75 9.32 6.17 12.21
CA SER A 75 8.94 6.27 10.81
C SER A 75 7.66 5.50 10.51
N VAL A 76 6.91 5.96 9.51
CA VAL A 76 5.82 5.22 8.87
C VAL A 76 6.19 4.92 7.41
N LEU A 77 6.19 3.65 7.03
CA LEU A 77 6.27 3.20 5.64
C LEU A 77 4.87 3.09 5.05
N LEU A 78 4.71 3.55 3.81
CA LEU A 78 3.51 3.44 3.00
C LEU A 78 3.85 2.52 1.81
N GLY A 79 3.52 1.25 1.95
CA GLY A 79 4.02 0.16 1.12
C GLY A 79 5.55 0.14 1.14
N GLY A 80 6.15 -0.14 -0.01
CA GLY A 80 7.53 0.21 -0.31
C GLY A 80 7.68 1.54 -1.07
N LEU A 81 6.58 2.27 -1.25
CA LEU A 81 6.46 3.43 -2.13
C LEU A 81 6.99 4.72 -1.51
N ALA A 82 6.69 4.94 -0.23
CA ALA A 82 7.05 6.15 0.48
C ALA A 82 7.32 5.86 1.95
N ARG A 83 8.01 6.79 2.60
CA ARG A 83 8.34 6.74 4.03
C ARG A 83 8.23 8.14 4.62
N ILE A 84 7.76 8.25 5.85
CA ILE A 84 7.70 9.51 6.59
C ILE A 84 8.40 9.31 7.91
N ASP A 85 9.41 10.12 8.18
CA ASP A 85 10.15 10.16 9.43
C ASP A 85 9.71 11.34 10.26
N VAL A 86 9.53 11.12 11.55
CA VAL A 86 9.36 12.20 12.52
C VAL A 86 10.73 12.53 13.08
N VAL A 87 11.29 13.66 12.64
CA VAL A 87 12.64 14.11 13.05
C VAL A 87 12.56 14.80 14.40
N SER A 88 11.67 15.76 14.52
CA SER A 88 11.45 16.51 15.75
C SER A 88 9.98 16.93 15.91
N GLN A 89 9.60 17.23 17.14
CA GLN A 89 8.34 17.87 17.47
C GLN A 89 8.57 18.75 18.70
N GLU A 90 7.71 19.74 18.88
CA GLU A 90 7.72 20.60 20.06
C GLU A 90 7.64 19.77 21.36
N ARG A 91 8.36 20.22 22.39
CA ARG A 91 8.49 19.46 23.64
C ARG A 91 7.13 19.26 24.30
N GLY A 92 6.77 18.01 24.55
CA GLY A 92 5.47 17.65 25.15
C GLY A 92 4.31 17.56 24.15
N ALA A 93 4.53 17.88 22.86
CA ALA A 93 3.53 17.71 21.83
C ALA A 93 3.19 16.22 21.60
N THR A 94 1.93 15.96 21.29
CA THR A 94 1.49 14.69 20.71
C THR A 94 1.34 14.88 19.21
N LEU A 95 1.89 13.94 18.43
CA LEU A 95 1.81 13.94 16.98
C LEU A 95 1.09 12.68 16.50
N TYR A 96 0.14 12.88 15.59
CA TYR A 96 -0.53 11.83 14.85
C TYR A 96 -0.27 11.98 13.36
N LEU A 97 0.00 10.85 12.71
CA LEU A 97 0.02 10.73 11.26
C LEU A 97 -1.15 9.86 10.82
N THR A 98 -1.96 10.36 9.89
CA THR A 98 -3.13 9.65 9.36
C THR A 98 -3.01 9.52 7.84
N PRO A 99 -2.43 8.43 7.30
CA PRO A 99 -2.44 8.19 5.87
C PRO A 99 -3.87 7.96 5.36
N TRP A 100 -4.23 8.71 4.34
CA TRP A 100 -5.43 8.61 3.52
C TRP A 100 -5.01 8.13 2.13
N ILE A 101 -4.78 6.82 2.05
CA ILE A 101 -4.31 6.12 0.86
C ILE A 101 -5.13 4.82 0.72
N SER A 102 -5.11 4.21 -0.45
CA SER A 102 -5.78 2.92 -0.70
C SER A 102 -5.43 1.88 0.37
N ASP A 103 -6.41 1.08 0.75
CA ASP A 103 -6.29 0.00 1.73
C ASP A 103 -5.44 -1.17 1.23
N GLU A 104 -5.24 -1.28 -0.08
CA GLU A 104 -4.30 -2.24 -0.69
C GLU A 104 -2.83 -1.83 -0.48
N VAL A 105 -2.57 -0.60 -0.03
CA VAL A 105 -1.21 -0.14 0.33
C VAL A 105 -0.95 -0.45 1.80
N ALA A 106 0.03 -1.32 2.06
CA ALA A 106 0.40 -1.67 3.44
C ALA A 106 0.94 -0.46 4.22
N CYS A 107 0.69 -0.40 5.53
CA CYS A 107 1.33 0.58 6.40
C CYS A 107 2.17 -0.12 7.47
N TYR A 108 3.34 0.44 7.77
CA TYR A 108 4.21 -0.06 8.82
C TYR A 108 4.80 1.09 9.65
N MET A 109 4.70 1.01 10.97
CA MET A 109 5.38 1.96 11.87
C MET A 109 6.53 1.29 12.64
N GLY A 110 7.70 1.94 12.69
CA GLY A 110 8.88 1.42 13.40
C GLY A 110 9.92 2.51 13.75
N LYS A 111 11.08 2.08 14.28
CA LYS A 111 12.21 2.98 14.57
C LYS A 111 12.91 3.40 13.28
N THR A 112 13.31 4.66 13.19
CA THR A 112 13.96 5.26 12.00
C THR A 112 15.27 4.56 11.64
N GLU A 113 16.09 4.23 12.65
CA GLU A 113 17.42 3.61 12.48
C GLU A 113 17.39 2.27 11.72
N GLY A 114 16.32 1.48 11.85
CA GLY A 114 16.19 0.18 11.18
C GLY A 114 15.15 0.13 10.05
N VAL A 115 14.47 1.24 9.75
CA VAL A 115 13.34 1.19 8.84
C VAL A 115 13.77 1.03 7.37
N ALA A 116 14.96 1.53 7.00
CA ALA A 116 15.53 1.36 5.66
C ALA A 116 15.84 -0.12 5.38
N GLU A 117 16.56 -0.78 6.29
CA GLU A 117 16.85 -2.22 6.19
C GLU A 117 15.56 -3.04 6.16
N ARG A 118 14.59 -2.70 7.01
CA ARG A 118 13.30 -3.36 7.04
C ARG A 118 12.53 -3.19 5.72
N ARG A 119 12.57 -2.00 5.12
CA ARG A 119 12.01 -1.74 3.79
C ARG A 119 12.65 -2.70 2.80
N GLN A 120 13.97 -2.73 2.73
CA GLN A 120 14.70 -3.59 1.79
C GLN A 120 14.34 -5.08 1.95
N LYS A 121 14.26 -5.57 3.18
CA LYS A 121 13.96 -6.98 3.48
C LYS A 121 12.55 -7.41 3.08
N HIS A 122 11.59 -6.49 3.17
CA HIS A 122 10.15 -6.78 3.01
C HIS A 122 9.50 -6.15 1.77
N LEU A 123 10.26 -5.39 0.98
CA LEU A 123 9.84 -4.82 -0.31
C LEU A 123 9.32 -5.93 -1.22
N GLY A 124 8.16 -5.73 -1.85
CA GLY A 124 7.55 -6.72 -2.72
C GLY A 124 6.93 -7.92 -2.00
N LYS A 125 7.02 -7.99 -0.68
CA LYS A 125 6.43 -9.04 0.16
C LYS A 125 5.33 -8.44 1.03
N ARG A 126 5.68 -8.03 2.25
CA ARG A 126 4.76 -7.42 3.22
C ARG A 126 4.64 -5.91 3.03
N LEU A 127 5.63 -5.30 2.38
CA LEU A 127 5.62 -3.90 1.98
C LEU A 127 5.36 -3.83 0.48
N SER A 128 4.08 -3.95 0.15
CA SER A 128 3.55 -3.89 -1.21
C SER A 128 2.45 -2.82 -1.27
N PRO A 129 2.29 -2.12 -2.40
CA PRO A 129 3.16 -2.08 -3.58
C PRO A 129 4.53 -1.39 -3.30
N PRO A 130 5.57 -1.53 -4.15
CA PRO A 130 5.63 -2.38 -5.34
C PRO A 130 5.58 -3.88 -5.00
N THR A 131 5.23 -4.72 -5.97
CA THR A 131 5.19 -6.19 -5.78
C THR A 131 6.59 -6.82 -5.89
N ALA A 132 6.72 -8.14 -5.62
CA ALA A 132 7.99 -8.86 -5.76
C ALA A 132 8.60 -8.75 -7.18
N LYS A 133 7.76 -8.55 -8.20
CA LYS A 133 8.20 -8.44 -9.60
C LYS A 133 8.82 -7.08 -9.91
N SER A 134 8.24 -5.99 -9.40
CA SER A 134 8.65 -4.61 -9.69
C SER A 134 9.54 -3.99 -8.60
N GLY A 135 9.53 -4.56 -7.40
CA GLY A 135 10.33 -4.12 -6.26
C GLY A 135 11.83 -3.99 -6.54
N PRO A 136 12.49 -4.96 -7.22
CA PRO A 136 13.92 -4.85 -7.54
C PRO A 136 14.27 -3.68 -8.45
N THR A 137 13.34 -3.26 -9.31
CA THR A 137 13.52 -2.12 -10.24
C THR A 137 12.94 -0.82 -9.70
N PHE A 138 12.31 -0.85 -8.52
CA PHE A 138 11.71 0.33 -7.91
C PHE A 138 12.83 1.24 -7.39
N PRO A 139 12.78 2.55 -7.65
CA PRO A 139 13.88 3.44 -7.31
C PRO A 139 14.12 3.56 -5.80
N GLU A 140 15.37 3.90 -5.46
CA GLU A 140 15.76 4.41 -4.15
C GLU A 140 14.94 5.67 -3.82
N LEU A 141 14.60 5.84 -2.55
CA LEU A 141 13.83 7.00 -2.11
C LEU A 141 14.76 8.16 -1.79
N VAL A 142 14.36 9.37 -2.16
CA VAL A 142 15.07 10.61 -1.83
C VAL A 142 14.28 11.42 -0.79
N PRO A 143 14.96 12.09 0.15
CA PRO A 143 14.31 12.82 1.23
C PRO A 143 13.81 14.20 0.78
N THR A 144 12.73 14.66 1.41
CA THR A 144 12.24 16.03 1.38
C THR A 144 11.85 16.42 2.80
N THR A 145 12.57 17.37 3.39
CA THR A 145 12.31 17.86 4.75
C THR A 145 11.20 18.90 4.74
N LEU A 146 10.26 18.76 5.66
CA LEU A 146 9.12 19.65 5.84
C LEU A 146 9.10 20.15 7.28
N HIS A 147 8.95 21.46 7.45
CA HIS A 147 8.68 22.10 8.73
C HIS A 147 7.20 22.46 8.77
N LEU A 148 6.49 21.95 9.77
CA LEU A 148 5.05 22.10 9.91
C LEU A 148 4.74 22.80 11.23
N GLN A 149 3.72 23.65 11.22
CA GLN A 149 3.10 24.20 12.41
C GLN A 149 1.65 23.72 12.46
N GLY A 150 1.26 23.12 13.58
CA GLY A 150 -0.11 22.72 13.85
C GLY A 150 -0.68 23.44 15.07
N SER A 151 -2.01 23.57 15.11
CA SER A 151 -2.75 24.23 16.19
C SER A 151 -3.38 23.25 17.18
N GLU A 152 -3.54 21.98 16.81
CA GLU A 152 -4.28 20.99 17.58
C GLU A 152 -3.83 19.57 17.19
N TRP A 153 -3.68 18.70 18.18
CA TRP A 153 -3.22 17.33 17.94
C TRP A 153 -4.38 16.34 17.71
N ILE A 154 -5.59 16.58 18.24
CA ILE A 154 -6.72 15.65 18.08
C ILE A 154 -7.39 15.66 16.69
N ARG A 155 -6.89 16.47 15.76
CA ARG A 155 -7.37 16.60 14.37
C ARG A 155 -6.20 16.89 13.43
N SER A 156 -6.34 16.55 12.16
CA SER A 156 -5.36 16.96 11.14
C SER A 156 -5.39 18.48 10.99
N THR A 157 -4.21 19.11 11.09
CA THR A 157 -4.00 20.56 10.92
C THR A 157 -3.34 20.89 9.59
N ARG A 158 -2.54 19.95 9.07
CA ARG A 158 -1.91 20.01 7.75
C ARG A 158 -2.01 18.66 7.07
N ASP A 159 -2.12 18.68 5.74
CA ASP A 159 -1.94 17.48 4.94
C ASP A 159 -0.58 17.53 4.24
N VAL A 160 0.18 16.44 4.34
CA VAL A 160 1.33 16.16 3.50
C VAL A 160 0.86 15.31 2.33
N ALA A 161 0.66 15.93 1.17
CA ALA A 161 0.22 15.27 -0.05
C ALA A 161 1.42 14.70 -0.83
N ILE A 162 1.30 13.44 -1.26
CA ILE A 162 2.28 12.72 -2.08
C ILE A 162 1.61 12.41 -3.42
N ALA A 163 2.08 13.07 -4.48
CA ALA A 163 1.46 12.96 -5.80
C ALA A 163 1.42 11.49 -6.28
N GLY A 164 0.22 11.03 -6.67
CA GLY A 164 -0.01 9.67 -7.15
C GLY A 164 -0.23 8.60 -6.07
N LEU A 165 -0.15 8.94 -4.78
CA LEU A 165 -0.38 8.00 -3.67
C LEU A 165 -1.56 8.40 -2.78
N GLY A 166 -1.67 9.69 -2.44
CA GLY A 166 -2.68 10.22 -1.53
C GLY A 166 -2.05 11.26 -0.59
N TRP A 167 -2.48 11.29 0.67
CA TRP A 167 -1.92 12.24 1.64
C TRP A 167 -1.84 11.66 3.04
N VAL A 168 -1.07 12.32 3.89
CA VAL A 168 -1.00 12.04 5.32
C VAL A 168 -1.45 13.28 6.09
N GLY A 169 -2.56 13.14 6.81
CA GLY A 169 -3.03 14.17 7.74
C GLY A 169 -2.13 14.20 8.97
N VAL A 170 -1.65 15.39 9.34
CA VAL A 170 -0.76 15.62 10.47
C VAL A 170 -1.54 16.35 11.56
N GLY A 171 -1.79 15.66 12.67
CA GLY A 171 -2.32 16.26 13.89
C GLY A 171 -1.19 16.54 14.84
N VAL A 172 -0.92 17.81 15.13
CA VAL A 172 0.11 18.26 16.07
C VAL A 172 -0.29 19.61 16.64
N SER A 173 -0.01 19.83 17.92
CA SER A 173 -0.06 21.16 18.53
C SER A 173 1.37 21.65 18.70
N GLY A 174 1.77 22.63 17.90
CA GLY A 174 3.13 23.16 17.88
C GLY A 174 3.90 22.85 16.59
N ALA A 175 5.20 23.07 16.65
CA ALA A 175 6.11 22.82 15.55
C ALA A 175 6.47 21.32 15.42
N ALA A 176 6.63 20.84 14.20
CA ALA A 176 7.17 19.51 13.91
C ALA A 176 8.01 19.52 12.63
N GLU A 177 9.05 18.70 12.62
CA GLU A 177 9.88 18.46 11.44
C GLU A 177 9.70 17.02 10.98
N LEU A 178 9.30 16.86 9.72
CA LEU A 178 9.10 15.58 9.08
C LEU A 178 10.06 15.46 7.90
N THR A 179 10.62 14.26 7.67
CA THR A 179 11.30 13.95 6.41
C THR A 179 10.46 12.95 5.62
N VAL A 180 10.02 13.35 4.44
CA VAL A 180 9.24 12.52 3.52
C VAL A 180 10.17 11.95 2.46
N TRP A 181 10.21 10.64 2.34
CA TRP A 181 11.02 9.93 1.37
C TRP A 181 10.13 9.38 0.26
N THR A 182 10.41 9.77 -0.97
CA THR A 182 9.66 9.36 -2.18
C THR A 182 10.62 9.06 -3.32
N PRO A 183 10.18 8.39 -4.39
CA PRO A 183 10.98 8.27 -5.60
C PRO A 183 11.40 9.64 -6.16
N PRO A 184 12.54 9.75 -6.84
CA PRO A 184 13.03 11.01 -7.41
C PRO A 184 11.96 11.73 -8.24
N GLY A 185 11.83 13.05 -8.06
CA GLY A 185 10.90 13.87 -8.83
C GLY A 185 9.41 13.68 -8.51
N VAL A 186 9.04 12.82 -7.55
CA VAL A 186 7.67 12.78 -7.01
C VAL A 186 7.42 14.04 -6.19
N LYS A 187 6.34 14.76 -6.50
CA LYS A 187 5.99 15.98 -5.78
C LYS A 187 5.42 15.65 -4.41
N VAL A 188 6.01 16.26 -3.39
CA VAL A 188 5.49 16.35 -2.03
C VAL A 188 5.07 17.79 -1.78
N SER A 189 3.86 18.00 -1.24
CA SER A 189 3.35 19.35 -0.95
C SER A 189 2.56 19.38 0.34
N VAL A 190 2.61 20.51 1.03
CA VAL A 190 1.79 20.77 2.22
C VAL A 190 0.56 21.56 1.81
N ARG A 191 -0.61 21.21 2.35
CA ARG A 191 -1.87 21.92 2.09
C ARG A 191 -2.78 21.94 3.32
N GLU A 192 -3.88 22.67 3.21
CA GLU A 192 -4.97 22.60 4.19
C GLU A 192 -5.63 21.20 4.21
N PRO A 193 -6.05 20.70 5.38
CA PRO A 193 -6.58 19.34 5.51
C PRO A 193 -7.87 19.13 4.72
N LEU A 194 -7.91 18.07 3.90
CA LEU A 194 -9.16 17.62 3.28
C LEU A 194 -10.04 16.83 4.26
N ALA A 195 -9.41 16.12 5.19
CA ALA A 195 -10.08 15.36 6.25
C ALA A 195 -9.40 15.65 7.59
N ARG A 196 -10.15 16.32 8.47
CA ARG A 196 -9.66 16.71 9.81
C ARG A 196 -9.79 15.61 10.84
N SER A 197 -10.66 14.63 10.63
CA SER A 197 -10.88 13.54 11.59
C SER A 197 -9.69 12.58 11.61
N LEU A 198 -9.34 12.14 12.82
CA LEU A 198 -8.49 10.97 13.02
C LEU A 198 -9.33 9.68 12.84
N ALA A 199 -8.65 8.55 12.65
CA ALA A 199 -9.27 7.24 12.69
C ALA A 199 -9.86 6.97 14.08
N LYS A 200 -10.99 6.25 14.13
CA LYS A 200 -11.60 5.83 15.40
C LYS A 200 -10.66 4.88 16.16
N ASP A 201 -10.07 3.93 15.44
CA ASP A 201 -9.11 2.97 15.95
C ASP A 201 -7.70 3.35 15.50
N MET A 202 -6.76 3.33 16.45
CA MET A 202 -5.36 3.67 16.20
C MET A 202 -4.60 2.44 15.71
N GLU A 203 -3.74 2.64 14.71
CA GLU A 203 -2.82 1.63 14.23
C GLU A 203 -1.73 1.35 15.27
N ARG A 204 -1.32 0.09 15.36
CA ARG A 204 -0.27 -0.36 16.28
C ARG A 204 1.11 -0.27 15.61
N PRO A 205 2.20 -0.14 16.39
CA PRO A 205 3.54 -0.34 15.87
C PRO A 205 3.67 -1.72 15.19
N GLY A 206 4.48 -1.80 14.14
CA GLY A 206 4.59 -3.00 13.32
C GLY A 206 3.83 -2.88 12.00
N LEU A 207 3.61 -4.02 11.35
CA LEU A 207 2.84 -4.07 10.12
C LEU A 207 1.36 -4.02 10.50
N GLY A 208 0.67 -2.95 10.10
CA GLY A 208 -0.79 -2.90 10.19
C GLY A 208 -1.41 -4.00 9.33
N ALA A 209 -2.67 -4.34 9.60
CA ALA A 209 -3.38 -5.34 8.79
C ALA A 209 -3.61 -4.79 7.37
N ALA A 210 -2.62 -4.92 6.48
CA ALA A 210 -2.90 -4.97 5.06
C ALA A 210 -3.75 -6.23 4.84
N LEU A 211 -4.94 -6.08 4.25
CA LEU A 211 -5.78 -7.20 3.84
C LEU A 211 -5.00 -8.04 2.82
N GLY A 212 -4.28 -9.01 3.35
CA GLY A 212 -3.46 -9.97 2.62
C GLY A 212 -3.66 -11.38 3.16
N GLU A 213 -4.84 -11.67 3.72
CA GLU A 213 -5.22 -13.06 4.01
C GLU A 213 -5.23 -13.90 2.72
N ALA A 214 -5.52 -13.29 1.56
CA ALA A 214 -5.48 -13.94 0.25
C ALA A 214 -4.07 -14.37 -0.22
N MET A 215 -2.98 -13.94 0.42
CA MET A 215 -1.61 -14.35 0.04
C MET A 215 -0.97 -15.34 1.03
N VAL A 216 -1.63 -15.63 2.16
CA VAL A 216 -1.17 -16.61 3.16
C VAL A 216 -1.73 -18.01 2.87
N GLU A 217 -2.86 -18.10 2.18
CA GLU A 217 -3.54 -19.36 1.88
C GLU A 217 -2.75 -20.27 0.92
N GLU A 218 -1.94 -19.70 0.02
CA GLU A 218 -1.18 -20.45 -1.00
C GLU A 218 -0.02 -21.28 -0.43
N LYS A 219 0.31 -21.12 0.86
CA LYS A 219 1.36 -21.92 1.55
C LYS A 219 0.84 -22.95 2.55
N ARG A 220 -0.48 -23.11 2.72
CA ARG A 220 -1.04 -24.21 3.50
C ARG A 220 -1.18 -25.46 2.63
N VAL A 221 -0.07 -26.15 2.42
CA VAL A 221 -0.11 -27.57 2.03
C VAL A 221 -0.93 -28.32 3.09
N PRO A 222 -1.99 -29.05 2.74
CA PRO A 222 -2.75 -29.78 3.74
C PRO A 222 -1.85 -30.84 4.38
N ARG A 223 -1.74 -30.78 5.72
CA ARG A 223 -1.11 -31.85 6.50
C ARG A 223 -1.86 -33.14 6.19
N ARG A 224 -1.15 -34.16 5.71
CA ARG A 224 -1.66 -35.54 5.64
C ARG A 224 -2.21 -35.92 7.01
N THR A 225 -3.46 -36.34 7.05
CA THR A 225 -4.09 -36.93 8.23
C THR A 225 -3.29 -38.16 8.68
N PRO A 226 -3.01 -38.33 9.98
CA PRO A 226 -2.40 -39.56 10.47
C PRO A 226 -3.36 -40.73 10.26
N ALA A 227 -2.83 -41.83 9.71
CA ALA A 227 -3.55 -43.08 9.53
C ALA A 227 -4.22 -43.55 10.82
N GLU A 228 -5.47 -43.97 10.70
CA GLU A 228 -6.30 -44.55 11.74
C GLU A 228 -5.65 -45.85 12.24
N LYS A 229 -5.35 -45.91 13.55
CA LYS A 229 -4.81 -47.11 14.19
C LYS A 229 -5.91 -48.16 14.29
N GLY A 230 -5.81 -49.22 13.49
CA GLY A 230 -6.62 -50.43 13.64
C GLY A 230 -6.40 -51.12 15.00
N PRO A 231 -7.40 -51.86 15.52
CA PRO A 231 -7.38 -52.37 16.89
C PRO A 231 -6.43 -53.57 17.04
N ARG A 232 -5.60 -53.55 18.09
CA ARG A 232 -4.84 -54.72 18.56
C ARG A 232 -5.70 -55.53 19.54
N LYS A 233 -6.04 -56.78 19.19
CA LYS A 233 -6.30 -57.88 20.13
C LYS A 233 -6.01 -59.22 19.45
N GLY A 234 -5.38 -60.13 20.19
CA GLY A 234 -5.40 -61.56 19.87
C GLY A 234 -4.04 -62.24 19.93
N GLN A 235 -3.70 -62.73 21.13
CA GLN A 235 -2.63 -63.70 21.37
C GLN A 235 -2.82 -64.96 20.52
N THR A 236 -1.71 -65.55 20.02
CA THR A 236 -1.53 -67.01 19.92
C THR A 236 -0.04 -67.32 19.68
N MET A 237 0.55 -68.08 20.61
CA MET A 237 1.66 -69.01 20.40
C MET A 237 1.11 -70.41 20.78
N PRO A 238 1.79 -71.54 20.53
CA PRO A 238 3.03 -71.77 19.78
C PRO A 238 2.89 -72.91 18.73
N ALA A 239 3.92 -73.14 17.92
CA ALA A 239 4.45 -74.49 17.64
C ALA A 239 5.77 -74.40 16.87
N ALA A 240 6.83 -74.95 17.47
CA ALA A 240 8.07 -75.32 16.80
C ALA A 240 8.26 -76.83 16.97
N LYS A 241 8.59 -77.51 15.87
CA LYS A 241 9.45 -78.69 15.70
C LYS A 241 8.97 -79.47 14.47
N GLU A 242 9.76 -79.59 13.40
CA GLU A 242 10.98 -80.40 13.21
C GLU A 242 10.61 -81.70 12.45
N GLN A 243 11.58 -82.21 11.67
CA GLN A 243 11.60 -83.47 10.92
C GLN A 243 11.04 -83.39 9.49
N GLY A 244 11.73 -83.85 8.44
CA GLY A 244 12.98 -84.59 8.35
C GLY A 244 13.37 -84.72 6.87
N GLY A 245 14.64 -85.04 6.62
CA GLY A 245 15.17 -85.29 5.28
C GLY A 245 14.99 -86.73 4.78
N ALA A 246 15.61 -86.97 3.62
CA ALA A 246 15.72 -88.20 2.82
C ALA A 246 14.42 -88.54 2.03
N VAL A 247 14.43 -88.74 0.71
CA VAL A 247 15.46 -89.20 -0.24
C VAL A 247 15.36 -88.40 -1.54
#